data_AF-A0A662B7H3-F1
#
_entry.id   AF-A0A662B7H3-F1
#
_cell.length_a   1.000
_cell.length_b   1.000
_cell.length_c   1.000
_cell.angle_alpha   90.00
_cell.angle_beta   90.00
_cell.angle_gamma   90.00
#
_symmetry.space_group_name_H-M   'P 1'
#
loop_
_entity.id
_entity.type
_entity.pdbx_description
1 polymer ?
#
loop_
_entity_poly.entity_id
_entity_poly.type
_entity_poly.pdbx_seq_one_letter_code
_entity_poly.pdbx_strand_id
1 'polypeptide(L)' 'MKRPTLLILAAGLGSRYGGIKQMDKIGPSGESIIDYSVYDAIEA' A
#
# COMPACT_ATOMS: atom_id res chain seq x y z
N MET A 1 17.36 21.11 2.63
CA MET A 1 16.02 20.54 2.87
C MET A 1 16.16 19.06 3.21
N LYS A 2 15.53 18.58 4.28
CA LYS A 2 15.40 17.14 4.52
C LYS A 2 14.33 16.58 3.57
N ARG A 3 14.62 15.45 2.92
CA ARG A 3 13.60 14.68 2.21
C ARG A 3 12.80 13.89 3.26
N PRO A 4 11.46 13.90 3.21
CA PRO A 4 10.66 13.07 4.10
C PRO A 4 10.91 11.58 3.80
N THR A 5 10.78 10.74 4.81
CA THR A 5 10.82 9.28 4.67
C THR A 5 9.39 8.76 4.75
N LEU A 6 8.96 8.04 3.72
CA LEU A 6 7.69 7.31 3.74
C LEU A 6 7.86 6.01 4.54
N LEU A 7 7.00 5.80 5.53
CA LEU A 7 6.91 4.55 6.30
C LEU A 7 5.51 3.96 6.11
N ILE A 8 5.43 2.80 5.46
CA ILE A 8 4.18 2.04 5.27
C ILE A 8 4.17 0.87 6.26
N LEU A 9 3.13 0.80 7.10
CA LEU A 9 2.94 -0.29 8.05
C LEU A 9 2.14 -1.44 7.42
N ALA A 10 2.83 -2.49 6.98
CA ALA A 10 2.23 -3.57 6.17
C ALA A 10 2.40 -5.00 6.74
N ALA A 11 2.71 -5.16 8.03
CA ALA A 11 3.06 -6.47 8.61
C ALA A 11 1.85 -7.40 8.91
N GLY A 12 0.62 -6.91 8.82
CA GLY A 12 -0.57 -7.66 9.23
C GLY A 12 -1.01 -8.72 8.23
N LEU A 13 -1.12 -9.97 8.68
CA LEU A 13 -1.80 -11.06 7.96
C LEU A 13 -3.30 -11.03 8.30
N GLY A 14 -4.14 -10.83 7.29
CA GLY A 14 -5.59 -10.80 7.49
C GLY A 14 -6.13 -12.21 7.66
N SER A 15 -6.36 -12.68 8.89
CA SER A 15 -6.93 -14.03 9.13
C SER A 15 -8.31 -14.22 8.50
N ARG A 16 -9.13 -13.16 8.46
CA ARG A 16 -10.43 -13.15 7.73
C ARG A 16 -10.28 -13.03 6.21
N TYR A 17 -9.17 -12.41 5.78
CA TYR A 17 -8.89 -12.17 4.37
C TYR A 17 -8.11 -13.32 3.72
N GLY A 18 -7.55 -14.24 4.54
CA GLY A 18 -6.81 -15.41 4.08
C GLY A 18 -5.36 -15.15 3.68
N GLY A 19 -4.79 -13.96 3.93
CA GLY A 19 -3.44 -13.65 3.47
C GLY A 19 -3.01 -12.19 3.60
N ILE A 20 -2.05 -11.80 2.75
CA ILE A 20 -1.47 -10.45 2.70
C ILE A 20 -2.31 -9.59 1.76
N LYS A 21 -3.31 -8.91 2.33
CA LYS A 21 -4.19 -7.99 1.59
C LYS A 21 -3.49 -6.82 0.88
N GLN A 22 -2.26 -6.53 1.29
CA GLN A 22 -1.53 -5.33 0.84
C GLN A 22 -1.04 -5.46 -0.61
N MET A 23 -0.89 -6.70 -1.10
CA MET A 23 -0.45 -6.98 -2.47
C MET A 23 -1.61 -7.35 -3.40
N ASP A 24 -2.82 -7.48 -2.86
CA ASP A 24 -3.97 -7.85 -3.67
C ASP A 24 -4.37 -6.70 -4.59
N LYS A 25 -4.69 -7.08 -5.83
CA LYS A 25 -5.07 -6.17 -6.89
C LYS A 25 -6.51 -5.71 -6.67
N ILE A 26 -6.70 -4.40 -6.51
CA ILE A 26 -8.00 -3.78 -6.24
C ILE A 26 -8.36 -2.68 -7.24
N GLY A 27 -7.39 -2.17 -8.00
CA GLY A 27 -7.58 -1.10 -8.97
C GLY A 27 -8.05 -1.59 -10.34
N PRO A 28 -8.57 -0.68 -11.20
CA PRO A 28 -9.12 -1.01 -12.51
C PRO A 28 -8.07 -1.55 -13.49
N SER A 29 -6.77 -1.29 -13.27
CA SER A 29 -5.67 -1.82 -14.06
C SER A 29 -4.84 -2.86 -13.28
N GLY A 30 -5.34 -3.31 -12.13
CA GLY A 30 -4.69 -4.30 -11.27
C GLY A 30 -3.70 -3.72 -10.27
N GLU A 31 -3.85 -2.44 -9.90
CA GLU A 31 -3.08 -1.78 -8.85
C GLU A 31 -3.39 -2.41 -7.49
N SER A 32 -2.37 -2.59 -6.67
CA SER A 32 -2.49 -2.96 -5.27
C SER A 32 -2.73 -1.75 -4.38
N ILE A 33 -3.15 -1.98 -3.14
CA ILE A 33 -3.31 -0.88 -2.18
C ILE A 33 -1.97 -0.21 -1.82
N ILE A 34 -0.84 -0.93 -1.94
CA ILE A 34 0.50 -0.33 -1.77
C ILE A 34 0.81 0.66 -2.90
N ASP A 35 0.38 0.38 -4.13
CA ASP A 35 0.63 1.28 -5.27
C ASP A 35 -0.04 2.63 -5.05
N TYR A 36 -1.30 2.62 -4.60
CA TYR A 36 -2.00 3.85 -4.21
C TYR A 36 -1.35 4.56 -3.03
N SER A 37 -0.88 3.82 -2.02
CA SER A 37 -0.20 4.42 -0.86
C SER A 37 1.08 5.18 -1.24
N VAL A 38 1.83 4.68 -2.23
CA VAL A 38 3.02 5.34 -2.77
C VAL A 38 2.63 6.54 -3.63
N TYR A 39 1.62 6.39 -4.49
CA TYR A 39 1.12 7.49 -5.33
C TYR A 39 0.67 8.68 -4.47
N ASP A 40 -0.19 8.44 -3.48
CA ASP A 40 -0.71 9.49 -2.58
C ASP A 40 0.42 10.18 -1.79
N ALA A 41 1.46 9.44 -1.41
CA ALA A 41 2.60 10.00 -0.70
C ALA A 41 3.52 10.87 -1.59
N ILE A 42 3.49 10.67 -2.90
CA ILE A 42 4.21 11.51 -3.88
C ILE A 42 3.43 12.80 -4.16
N GLU A 43 2.09 12.70 -4.20
CA GLU A 43 1.19 13.84 -4.51
C GLU A 43 0.94 14.78 -3.31
N ALA A 44 1.35 14.40 -2.10
CA ALA A 44 1.19 15.17 -0.85
C ALA A 44 2.29 16.22 -0.62
#